data_AF-A0A955M1T9-F1
#
_entry.id   AF-A0A955M1T9-F1
#
_cell.length_a   1.000
_cell.length_b   1.000
_cell.length_c   1.000
_cell.angle_alpha   90.00
_cell.angle_beta   90.00
_cell.angle_gamma   90.00
#
_symmetry.space_group_name_H-M   'P 1'
#
loop_
_entity.id
_entity.type
_entity.pdbx_description
1 polymer ?
#
loop_
_entity_poly.entity_id
_entity_poly.type
_entity_poly.pdbx_seq_one_letter_code
_entity_poly.pdbx_strand_id
1 'polypeptide(L)' 'MAKAKKEMLLVGSKTKEALKGSGKNTFNVSSEALEALNEHVYWLVEQAQKRCAANGRKTIRPYDILA' A
#
# COMPACT_ATOMS: atom_id res chain seq x y z
N MET A 1 5.10 15.05 17.04
CA MET A 1 4.02 15.53 16.14
C MET A 1 3.13 14.35 15.83
N ALA A 2 1.84 14.41 16.13
CA ALA A 2 0.91 13.32 15.81
C ALA A 2 0.86 13.17 14.27
N LYS A 3 1.29 12.01 13.77
CA LYS A 3 1.22 11.68 12.34
C LYS A 3 -0.25 11.78 11.94
N ALA A 4 -0.61 12.73 11.09
CA ALA A 4 -1.98 12.85 10.61
C ALA A 4 -2.39 11.48 10.05
N LYS A 5 -3.52 10.95 10.53
CA LYS A 5 -3.96 9.61 10.15
C LYS A 5 -4.23 9.62 8.65
N LYS A 6 -3.35 8.97 7.88
CA LYS A 6 -3.50 8.90 6.42
C LYS A 6 -4.78 8.14 6.09
N GLU A 7 -5.47 8.59 5.05
CA GLU A 7 -6.68 7.93 4.56
C GLU A 7 -6.39 6.47 4.20
N MET A 8 -7.32 5.56 4.47
CA MET A 8 -7.13 4.15 4.17
C MET A 8 -7.36 3.91 2.67
N LEU A 9 -6.30 3.65 1.91
CA LEU A 9 -6.38 3.30 0.49
C LEU A 9 -6.79 1.84 0.26
N LEU A 10 -6.81 1.03 1.31
CA LEU A 10 -7.06 -0.40 1.29
C LEU A 10 -8.47 -0.73 1.81
N VAL A 11 -9.14 -1.70 1.18
CA VAL A 11 -10.38 -2.24 1.74
C VAL A 11 -10.02 -3.12 2.93
N GLY A 12 -10.20 -2.60 4.14
CA GLY A 12 -9.70 -3.23 5.38
C GLY A 12 -10.15 -4.67 5.59
N SER A 13 -11.40 -5.01 5.27
CA SER A 13 -11.92 -6.39 5.37
C SER A 13 -11.20 -7.34 4.42
N LYS A 14 -11.19 -7.02 3.13
CA LYS A 14 -10.50 -7.82 2.08
C LYS A 14 -9.01 -7.95 2.34
N THR A 15 -8.39 -6.88 2.83
CA THR A 15 -6.95 -6.85 3.12
C THR A 15 -6.61 -7.73 4.32
N LYS A 16 -7.43 -7.70 5.38
CA LYS A 16 -7.28 -8.62 6.51
C LYS A 16 -7.45 -10.07 6.08
N GLU A 17 -8.47 -10.37 5.27
CA GLU A 17 -8.68 -11.74 4.75
C GLU A 17 -7.50 -12.22 3.92
N ALA A 18 -6.96 -11.37 3.03
CA ALA A 18 -5.77 -11.69 2.25
C ALA A 18 -4.54 -11.96 3.15
N LEU A 19 -4.33 -11.15 4.20
CA LEU A 19 -3.23 -11.31 5.14
C LEU A 19 -3.38 -12.54 6.04
N LYS A 20 -4.61 -12.91 6.41
CA LYS A 20 -4.87 -14.15 7.15
C LYS A 20 -4.50 -15.39 6.34
N GLY A 21 -4.48 -15.28 5.02
CA GLY A 21 -4.21 -16.39 4.11
C GLY A 21 -5.37 -17.38 4.02
N SER A 22 -5.19 -18.41 3.20
CA SER A 22 -6.14 -19.51 3.05
C SER A 22 -5.39 -20.85 2.95
N GLY A 23 -6.05 -21.95 3.35
CA GLY A 23 -5.46 -23.29 3.32
C GLY A 23 -4.87 -23.73 4.66
N LYS A 24 -3.74 -24.46 4.63
CA LYS A 24 -3.14 -25.09 5.82
C LYS A 24 -2.50 -24.11 6.82
N ASN A 25 -2.12 -22.91 6.35
CA ASN A 25 -1.50 -21.89 7.18
C ASN A 25 -2.42 -20.67 7.24
N THR A 26 -2.93 -20.36 8.43
CA THR A 26 -3.66 -19.12 8.72
C THR A 26 -2.84 -18.25 9.66
N PHE A 27 -2.89 -16.94 9.44
CA PHE A 27 -2.18 -15.95 10.25
C PHE A 27 -3.17 -15.07 11.01
N ASN A 28 -2.77 -14.60 12.19
CA ASN A 28 -3.49 -13.55 12.90
C ASN A 28 -2.99 -12.19 12.42
N VAL A 29 -3.91 -11.25 12.19
CA VAL A 29 -3.60 -9.91 11.69
C VAL A 29 -3.92 -8.90 12.78
N SER A 30 -2.88 -8.20 13.28
CA SER A 30 -3.07 -7.13 14.26
C SER A 30 -3.77 -5.92 13.64
N SER A 31 -4.41 -5.11 14.48
CA SER A 31 -5.05 -3.87 14.01
C SER A 31 -4.05 -2.89 13.39
N GLU A 32 -2.83 -2.84 13.91
CA GLU A 32 -1.74 -1.97 13.44
C GLU A 32 -1.16 -2.42 12.09
N ALA A 33 -1.28 -3.71 11.74
CA ALA A 33 -0.76 -4.23 10.48
C ALA A 33 -1.42 -3.57 9.26
N LEU A 34 -2.71 -3.25 9.34
CA LEU A 34 -3.41 -2.52 8.27
C LEU A 34 -2.89 -1.09 8.12
N GLU A 35 -2.63 -0.41 9.23
CA GLU A 35 -2.11 0.96 9.21
C GLU A 35 -0.70 0.99 8.60
N ALA A 36 0.17 0.08 9.03
CA ALA A 36 1.52 -0.07 8.47
C ALA A 36 1.50 -0.40 6.97
N LEU A 37 0.63 -1.32 6.53
CA LEU A 37 0.50 -1.66 5.12
C LEU A 37 0.00 -0.47 4.30
N ASN A 38 -0.97 0.30 4.82
CA ASN A 38 -1.45 1.51 4.18
C ASN A 38 -0.33 2.55 4.02
N GLU A 39 0.52 2.72 5.03
CA GLU A 39 1.70 3.59 4.91
C GLU A 39 2.66 3.14 3.82
N HIS A 40 2.87 1.82 3.68
CA HIS A 40 3.70 1.28 2.62
C HIS A 40 3.08 1.52 1.23
N VAL A 41 1.76 1.40 1.09
CA VAL A 41 1.07 1.73 -0.17
C VAL A 41 1.25 3.20 -0.53
N TYR A 42 1.16 4.13 0.43
CA TYR A 42 1.49 5.53 0.17
C TYR A 42 2.93 5.73 -0.30
N TRP A 43 3.88 5.01 0.31
CA TRP A 43 5.27 5.06 -0.12
C TRP A 43 5.42 4.57 -1.57
N LEU A 44 4.74 3.48 -1.96
CA LEU A 44 4.74 2.98 -3.35
C LEU A 44 4.14 4.00 -4.33
N VAL A 45 3.04 4.67 -3.95
CA VAL A 45 2.43 5.73 -4.76
C VAL A 45 3.41 6.89 -4.97
N GLU A 46 4.13 7.30 -3.93
CA GLU A 46 5.14 8.34 -4.00
C GLU A 46 6.32 7.95 -4.92
N GLN A 47 6.77 6.69 -4.85
CA GLN A 47 7.82 6.18 -5.75
C GLN A 47 7.36 6.21 -7.22
N ALA A 48 6.13 5.78 -7.50
CA ALA A 48 5.58 5.81 -8.85
C ALA A 48 5.47 7.25 -9.40
N GLN A 49 5.05 8.20 -8.56
CA GLN A 49 5.01 9.63 -8.92
C GLN A 49 6.41 10.17 -9.23
N LYS A 50 7.40 9.87 -8.37
CA LYS A 50 8.80 10.29 -8.56
C LYS A 50 9.39 9.75 -9.86
N ARG A 51 9.18 8.47 -10.16
CA ARG A 51 9.64 7.83 -11.41
C ARG A 51 8.96 8.42 -12.65
N CYS A 52 7.66 8.66 -12.58
CA CYS A 52 6.92 9.30 -13.67
C CYS A 52 7.47 10.71 -13.94
N ALA A 53 7.68 11.51 -12.90
CA ALA A 53 8.22 12.86 -12.98
C ALA A 53 9.68 12.88 -13.48
N ALA A 54 10.52 11.96 -12.99
CA ALA A 54 11.92 11.83 -13.43
C ALA A 54 12.04 11.51 -14.93
N ASN A 55 11.03 10.84 -15.50
CA ASN A 55 10.93 10.55 -16.93
C ASN A 55 10.23 11.67 -17.74
N GLY A 56 9.97 12.84 -17.14
CA GLY A 56 9.31 13.97 -17.80
C GLY A 56 7.83 13.73 -18.14
N ARG A 57 7.20 12.68 -17.58
CA ARG A 57 5.81 12.30 -17.86
C ARG A 57 4.88 12.81 -16.76
N LYS A 58 3.62 13.07 -17.13
CA LYS A 58 2.51 13.39 -16.21
C LYS A 58 1.51 12.25 -16.05
N THR A 59 1.70 11.17 -16.79
CA THR A 59 0.83 9.98 -16.74
C THR A 59 1.62 8.83 -16.15
N ILE A 60 1.21 8.40 -14.95
CA ILE A 60 1.75 7.20 -14.29
C ILE A 60 1.38 5.98 -15.14
N ARG A 61 2.35 5.13 -15.41
CA ARG A 61 2.21 3.90 -16.19
C ARG A 61 2.53 2.68 -15.32
N PRO A 62 2.15 1.46 -15.73
CA PRO A 62 2.43 0.25 -14.94
C PRO A 62 3.90 0.09 -14.58
N TYR A 63 4.81 0.45 -15.47
CA TYR A 63 6.25 0.41 -15.25
C TYR A 63 6.78 1.48 -14.28
N ASP A 64 5.99 2.48 -13.88
CA ASP A 64 6.37 3.36 -12.77
C ASP A 64 6.14 2.68 -11.41
N ILE A 65 5.16 1.77 -11.35
CA ILE A 65 4.72 1.07 -10.13
C ILE A 65 5.50 -0.23 -9.94
N LEU A 66 5.71 -1.00 -11.01
CA LEU A 66 6.29 -2.35 -10.97
C LEU A 66 7.81 -2.40 -11.15
N ALA A 67 8.46 -1.25 -11.37
CA ALA A 67 9.91 -1.16 -11.58
C ALA A 67 10.73 -1.25 -10.29
#